data_AF-A0A964ACJ2-F1
#
_entry.id   AF-A0A964ACJ2-F1
#
_cell.length_a   1.000
_cell.length_b   1.000
_cell.length_c   1.000
_cell.angle_alpha   90.00
_cell.angle_beta   90.00
_cell.angle_gamma   90.00
#
_symmetry.space_group_name_H-M   'P 1'
#
loop_
_entity.id
_entity.type
_entity.pdbx_description
1 polymer ?
#
loop_
_entity_poly.entity_id
_entity_poly.type
_entity_poly.pdbx_seq_one_letter_code
_entity_poly.pdbx_strand_id
1 'polypeptide(L)'
;MMGAGRALAAALLLIGVAGAPSARAEQGGPLQAIHREGGDDLAARFRAQIAEVERAGGAVVVMFTADWCTPCRSLKSMLERSDAVRAAVGKGRVLLIDVDEWRGPAHRLIPGQNPDKLPLLVRVDSQGRSVVSCYGTELGLLTEEATAANLARLFRGEAPTTPGYMATPELEREAMREFSARERADAGEGPPAAASVEPGGATLRLMLHNADARRRWFVVPLLPGDRVPDAPVAITVTEMKFDEHVRATWVRVGGDHPFMAVPVAGNGSAELGGVWLPGRLAGATLPVRVVDRLVVDGQPLEFQKKLPYALRIARAGSHPASERRGPLSVALVGGQAVEASVSAAP
;
A
#
# COMPACT_ATOMS: atom_id res chain seq x y z
N MET A 1 -29.09 9.06 95.59
CA MET A 1 -28.64 9.80 94.40
C MET A 1 -27.49 9.03 93.75
N MET A 2 -27.76 8.26 92.70
CA MET A 2 -26.74 7.60 91.87
C MET A 2 -27.18 7.78 90.42
N GLY A 3 -26.37 8.51 89.64
CA GLY A 3 -26.63 8.82 88.23
C GLY A 3 -25.94 7.82 87.31
N ALA A 4 -26.70 7.26 86.38
CA ALA A 4 -26.24 6.32 85.37
C ALA A 4 -25.63 7.07 84.16
N GLY A 5 -24.35 6.80 83.87
CA GLY A 5 -23.69 7.22 82.64
C GLY A 5 -24.01 6.28 81.48
N ARG A 6 -24.56 6.81 80.40
CA ARG A 6 -24.75 6.10 79.13
C ARG A 6 -23.56 6.39 78.20
N ALA A 7 -22.81 5.36 77.85
CA ALA A 7 -21.80 5.41 76.79
C ALA A 7 -22.47 5.18 75.43
N LEU A 8 -22.28 6.13 74.50
CA LEU A 8 -22.70 6.04 73.11
C LEU A 8 -21.58 5.35 72.32
N ALA A 9 -21.83 4.16 71.78
CA ALA A 9 -20.94 3.50 70.84
C ALA A 9 -21.29 3.94 69.41
N ALA A 10 -20.39 4.68 68.77
CA ALA A 10 -20.48 5.04 67.36
C ALA A 10 -19.92 3.89 66.51
N ALA A 11 -20.79 3.21 65.76
CA ALA A 11 -20.40 2.22 64.78
C ALA A 11 -20.05 2.91 63.45
N LEU A 12 -18.76 3.02 63.13
CA LEU A 12 -18.28 3.40 61.80
C LEU A 12 -18.43 2.20 60.85
N LEU A 13 -19.37 2.31 59.90
CA LEU A 13 -19.48 1.38 58.78
C LEU A 13 -18.47 1.80 57.69
N LEU A 14 -17.32 1.12 57.63
CA LEU A 14 -16.37 1.22 56.52
C LEU A 14 -16.88 0.37 55.35
N ILE A 15 -17.56 0.99 54.39
CA ILE A 15 -17.88 0.38 53.09
C ILE A 15 -16.58 0.36 52.27
N GLY A 16 -15.85 -0.75 52.33
CA GLY A 16 -14.74 -1.02 51.45
C GLY A 16 -15.24 -1.26 50.03
N VAL A 17 -15.14 -0.25 49.17
CA VAL A 17 -15.34 -0.43 47.73
C VAL A 17 -14.09 -1.12 47.19
N ALA A 18 -14.12 -2.46 47.16
CA ALA A 18 -13.15 -3.25 46.43
C ALA A 18 -13.31 -2.95 44.93
N GLY A 19 -12.58 -1.94 44.44
CA GLY A 19 -12.46 -1.66 43.02
C GLY A 19 -11.74 -2.81 42.35
N ALA A 20 -12.51 -3.74 41.77
CA ALA A 20 -11.96 -4.74 40.88
C ALA A 20 -11.14 -3.99 39.81
N PRO A 21 -9.91 -4.43 39.50
CA PRO A 21 -9.15 -3.84 38.42
C PRO A 21 -9.98 -4.01 37.15
N SER A 22 -10.56 -2.91 36.68
CA SER A 22 -11.22 -2.87 35.39
C SER A 22 -10.09 -3.14 34.41
N ALA A 23 -10.03 -4.38 33.92
CA ALA A 23 -9.23 -4.75 32.77
C ALA A 23 -9.65 -3.75 31.69
N ARG A 24 -8.84 -2.71 31.49
CA ARG A 24 -8.91 -1.85 30.32
C ARG A 24 -8.68 -2.82 29.19
N ALA A 25 -9.77 -3.34 28.62
CA ALA A 25 -9.74 -4.01 27.34
C ALA A 25 -8.90 -3.10 26.46
N GLU A 26 -7.78 -3.62 25.96
CA GLU A 26 -6.94 -2.90 25.01
C GLU A 26 -7.90 -2.43 23.92
N GLN A 27 -8.20 -1.13 23.94
CA GLN A 27 -9.05 -0.53 22.94
C GLN A 27 -8.22 -0.61 21.67
N GLY A 28 -8.55 -1.60 20.83
CA GLY A 28 -7.95 -1.75 19.51
C GLY A 28 -7.92 -0.38 18.85
N GLY A 29 -6.78 -0.04 18.28
CA GLY A 29 -6.49 1.30 17.77
C GLY A 29 -7.52 1.80 16.75
N PRO A 30 -7.30 3.00 16.19
CA PRO A 30 -8.24 3.61 15.23
C PRO A 30 -8.44 2.78 13.96
N LEU A 31 -7.55 1.82 13.69
CA LEU A 31 -7.57 0.93 12.53
C LEU A 31 -7.93 -0.50 12.92
N GLN A 32 -8.80 -1.12 12.14
CA GLN A 32 -9.07 -2.55 12.23
C GLN A 32 -9.31 -3.14 10.86
N ALA A 33 -8.48 -4.11 10.46
CA ALA A 33 -8.70 -4.85 9.23
C ALA A 33 -9.73 -5.97 9.42
N ILE A 34 -10.56 -6.17 8.40
CA ILE A 34 -11.43 -7.35 8.32
C ILE A 34 -10.76 -8.34 7.37
N HIS A 35 -10.05 -9.31 7.93
CA HIS A 35 -9.43 -10.39 7.16
C HIS A 35 -10.39 -11.55 6.90
N ARG A 36 -10.16 -12.24 5.78
CA ARG A 36 -10.79 -13.48 5.40
C ARG A 36 -10.10 -14.62 6.14
N GLU A 37 -10.88 -15.35 6.93
CA GLU A 37 -10.44 -16.56 7.58
C GLU A 37 -11.36 -17.70 7.11
N GLY A 38 -10.80 -18.74 6.48
CA GLY A 38 -11.59 -19.86 5.98
C GLY A 38 -12.74 -19.47 5.04
N GLY A 39 -13.95 -19.94 5.34
CA GLY A 39 -15.17 -19.75 4.53
C GLY A 39 -16.02 -18.55 4.93
N ASP A 40 -15.44 -17.57 5.62
CA ASP A 40 -16.21 -16.49 6.24
C ASP A 40 -16.93 -15.55 5.26
N ASP A 41 -18.11 -15.10 5.71
CA ASP A 41 -18.89 -14.06 5.04
C ASP A 41 -18.43 -12.66 5.49
N LEU A 42 -17.92 -11.87 4.54
CA LEU A 42 -17.54 -10.48 4.75
C LEU A 42 -18.67 -9.67 5.39
N ALA A 43 -19.91 -9.87 4.93
CA ALA A 43 -21.03 -9.08 5.38
C ALA A 43 -21.37 -9.36 6.86
N ALA A 44 -21.27 -10.63 7.29
CA ALA A 44 -21.41 -11.00 8.69
C ALA A 44 -20.32 -10.38 9.58
N ARG A 45 -19.04 -10.48 9.18
CA ARG A 45 -17.92 -9.87 9.92
C ARG A 45 -18.07 -8.34 9.99
N PHE A 46 -18.44 -7.72 8.88
CA PHE A 46 -18.67 -6.28 8.81
C PHE A 46 -19.76 -5.81 9.77
N ARG A 47 -20.92 -6.49 9.80
CA ARG A 47 -22.01 -6.18 10.75
C ARG A 47 -21.58 -6.36 12.21
N ALA A 48 -20.81 -7.40 12.51
CA ALA A 48 -20.30 -7.64 13.86
C ALA A 48 -19.39 -6.50 14.34
N GLN A 49 -18.51 -6.01 13.46
CA GLN A 49 -17.62 -4.88 13.76
C GLN A 49 -18.38 -3.56 13.95
N ILE A 50 -19.42 -3.30 13.14
CA ILE A 50 -20.29 -2.14 13.35
C ILE A 50 -20.95 -2.20 14.72
N ALA A 51 -21.56 -3.35 15.05
CA ALA A 51 -22.24 -3.52 16.33
C ALA A 51 -21.29 -3.42 17.54
N GLU A 52 -20.03 -3.79 17.39
CA GLU A 52 -19.00 -3.60 18.43
C GLU A 52 -18.70 -2.12 18.66
N VAL A 53 -18.40 -1.38 17.60
CA VAL A 53 -18.04 0.05 17.69
C VAL A 53 -19.23 0.88 18.19
N GLU A 54 -20.46 0.55 17.75
CA GLU A 54 -21.68 1.21 18.20
C GLU A 54 -21.93 0.99 19.70
N ARG A 55 -21.72 -0.22 20.22
CA ARG A 55 -21.82 -0.49 21.67
C ARG A 55 -20.82 0.34 22.49
N ALA A 56 -19.68 0.70 21.91
CA ALA A 56 -18.70 1.59 22.51
C ALA A 56 -19.03 3.09 22.33
N GLY A 57 -20.14 3.43 21.66
CA GLY A 57 -20.55 4.80 21.34
C GLY A 57 -19.68 5.45 20.26
N GLY A 58 -19.02 4.65 19.43
CA GLY A 58 -18.17 5.08 18.33
C GLY A 58 -18.92 5.16 16.99
N ALA A 59 -18.33 5.88 16.05
CA ALA A 59 -18.75 5.89 14.65
C ALA A 59 -17.85 5.00 13.80
N VAL A 60 -18.38 4.44 12.71
CA VAL A 60 -17.63 3.59 11.77
C VAL A 60 -17.42 4.30 10.44
N VAL A 61 -16.17 4.35 10.00
CA VAL A 61 -15.78 4.66 8.63
C VAL A 61 -15.18 3.40 8.03
N VAL A 62 -15.63 3.01 6.84
CA VAL A 62 -15.07 1.90 6.08
C VAL A 62 -14.09 2.46 5.08
N MET A 63 -12.85 1.95 5.06
CA MET A 63 -11.88 2.25 4.02
C MET A 63 -11.69 1.02 3.14
N PHE A 64 -12.17 1.11 1.91
CA PHE A 64 -11.75 0.17 0.88
C PHE A 64 -10.30 0.49 0.50
N THR A 65 -9.45 -0.51 0.61
CA THR A 65 -8.00 -0.38 0.49
C THR A 65 -7.43 -1.50 -0.37
N ALA A 66 -6.17 -1.36 -0.74
CA ALA A 66 -5.32 -2.45 -1.15
C ALA A 66 -3.89 -2.14 -0.68
N ASP A 67 -3.08 -3.17 -0.44
CA ASP A 67 -1.67 -2.97 -0.06
C ASP A 67 -0.86 -2.28 -1.16
N TRP A 68 -1.26 -2.51 -2.41
CA TRP A 68 -0.68 -1.77 -3.52
C TRP A 68 -1.05 -0.29 -3.43
N CYS A 69 -2.24 0.15 -3.04
CA CYS A 69 -2.62 1.57 -3.10
C CYS A 69 -1.75 2.53 -2.22
N THR A 70 -0.85 3.34 -2.81
CA THR A 70 -0.05 4.38 -2.07
C THR A 70 -0.90 5.35 -1.27
N PRO A 71 -1.94 6.01 -1.82
CA PRO A 71 -2.74 6.90 -0.99
C PRO A 71 -3.40 6.16 0.18
N CYS A 72 -3.70 4.86 0.04
CA CYS A 72 -4.17 4.03 1.14
C CYS A 72 -3.08 3.80 2.19
N ARG A 73 -1.85 3.44 1.79
CA ARG A 73 -0.72 3.27 2.72
C ARG A 73 -0.39 4.56 3.45
N SER A 74 -0.37 5.69 2.75
CA SER A 74 -0.10 6.99 3.35
C SER A 74 -1.16 7.35 4.40
N LEU A 75 -2.44 7.12 4.10
CA LEU A 75 -3.52 7.31 5.08
C LEU A 75 -3.41 6.35 6.27
N LYS A 76 -3.12 5.06 6.06
CA LYS A 76 -2.85 4.09 7.14
C LYS A 76 -1.71 4.57 8.04
N SER A 77 -0.60 5.02 7.43
CA SER A 77 0.56 5.54 8.16
C SER A 77 0.22 6.78 8.99
N MET A 78 -0.53 7.74 8.43
CA MET A 78 -1.02 8.89 9.19
C MET A 78 -1.93 8.48 10.35
N LEU A 79 -2.84 7.51 10.15
CA LEU A 79 -3.71 6.98 11.19
C LEU A 79 -2.93 6.26 12.31
N GLU A 80 -1.74 5.72 12.03
CA GLU A 80 -0.88 5.09 13.02
C GLU A 80 -0.02 6.12 13.77
N ARG A 81 0.52 7.12 13.05
CA ARG A 81 1.62 7.97 13.53
C ARG A 81 1.22 9.40 13.88
N SER A 82 0.19 9.96 13.26
CA SER A 82 -0.20 11.36 13.46
C SER A 82 -1.23 11.50 14.59
N ASP A 83 -0.85 12.18 15.66
CA ASP A 83 -1.75 12.48 16.78
C ASP A 83 -2.99 13.26 16.35
N ALA A 84 -2.84 14.20 15.40
CA ALA A 84 -3.95 14.99 14.88
C ALA A 84 -4.95 14.10 14.14
N VAL A 85 -4.48 13.19 13.28
CA VAL A 85 -5.34 12.27 12.53
C VAL A 85 -6.00 11.24 13.46
N ARG A 86 -5.28 10.72 14.46
CA ARG A 86 -5.86 9.84 15.49
C ARG A 86 -6.93 10.55 16.33
N ALA A 87 -6.66 11.79 16.75
CA ALA A 87 -7.62 12.60 17.50
C ALA A 87 -8.90 12.86 16.69
N ALA A 88 -8.79 13.03 15.37
CA ALA A 88 -9.94 13.19 14.47
C ALA A 88 -10.86 11.95 14.42
N VAL A 89 -10.33 10.75 14.66
CA VAL A 89 -11.13 9.52 14.77
C VAL A 89 -11.91 9.48 16.10
N GLY A 90 -11.31 9.97 17.18
CA GLY A 90 -11.92 10.00 18.51
C GLY A 90 -12.28 8.60 19.01
N LYS A 91 -13.56 8.38 19.36
CA LYS A 91 -14.09 7.05 19.73
C LYS A 91 -14.45 6.17 18.53
N GLY A 92 -14.32 6.71 17.32
CA GLY A 92 -14.66 5.99 16.10
C GLY A 92 -13.64 4.91 15.75
N ARG A 93 -13.92 4.21 14.66
CA ARG A 93 -13.02 3.21 14.08
C ARG A 93 -13.05 3.26 12.55
N VAL A 94 -11.89 3.06 11.95
CA VAL A 94 -11.72 2.85 10.51
C VAL A 94 -11.60 1.35 10.26
N LEU A 95 -12.60 0.77 9.60
CA LEU A 95 -12.60 -0.63 9.18
C LEU A 95 -11.94 -0.76 7.81
N LEU A 96 -10.86 -1.52 7.71
CA LEU A 96 -10.10 -1.73 6.48
C LEU A 96 -10.66 -2.96 5.74
N ILE A 97 -11.12 -2.75 4.51
CA ILE A 97 -11.54 -3.82 3.59
C ILE A 97 -10.55 -3.87 2.44
N ASP A 98 -9.69 -4.89 2.43
CA ASP A 98 -8.81 -5.12 1.29
C ASP A 98 -9.61 -5.71 0.11
N VAL A 99 -9.61 -4.99 -1.02
CA VAL A 99 -10.40 -5.37 -2.20
C VAL A 99 -9.82 -6.59 -2.94
N ASP A 100 -8.53 -6.87 -2.78
CA ASP A 100 -7.88 -8.07 -3.34
C ASP A 100 -8.14 -9.30 -2.49
N GLU A 101 -8.18 -9.13 -1.16
CA GLU A 101 -8.58 -10.19 -0.23
C GLU A 101 -10.06 -10.55 -0.42
N TRP A 102 -10.93 -9.55 -0.57
CA TRP A 102 -12.37 -9.71 -0.67
C TRP A 102 -12.95 -9.51 -2.08
N ARG A 103 -12.26 -10.05 -3.10
CA ARG A 103 -12.67 -9.98 -4.52
C ARG A 103 -14.11 -10.40 -4.76
N GLY A 104 -14.94 -9.46 -5.21
CA GLY A 104 -16.36 -9.66 -5.47
C GLY A 104 -17.26 -9.21 -4.31
N PRO A 105 -17.15 -9.78 -3.09
CA PRO A 105 -17.90 -9.30 -1.93
C PRO A 105 -17.66 -7.83 -1.57
N ALA A 106 -16.42 -7.33 -1.64
CA ALA A 106 -16.11 -5.94 -1.28
C ALA A 106 -16.93 -4.93 -2.11
N HIS A 107 -17.07 -5.16 -3.42
CA HIS A 107 -17.84 -4.30 -4.33
C HIS A 107 -19.35 -4.29 -4.09
N ARG A 108 -19.85 -5.18 -3.23
CA ARG A 108 -21.28 -5.32 -2.89
C ARG A 108 -21.55 -5.11 -1.41
N LEU A 109 -20.52 -4.82 -0.62
CA LEU A 109 -20.61 -4.76 0.83
C LEU A 109 -21.52 -3.63 1.30
N ILE A 110 -21.38 -2.44 0.71
CA ILE A 110 -22.17 -1.25 1.05
C ILE A 110 -23.01 -0.87 -0.18
N PRO A 111 -24.35 -0.95 -0.11
CA PRO A 111 -25.22 -0.61 -1.23
C PRO A 111 -24.93 0.79 -1.80
N GLY A 112 -24.81 0.88 -3.11
CA GLY A 112 -24.55 2.13 -3.83
C GLY A 112 -23.09 2.59 -3.85
N GLN A 113 -22.18 1.89 -3.18
CA GLN A 113 -20.75 2.20 -3.20
C GLN A 113 -20.00 1.19 -4.07
N ASN A 114 -19.12 1.68 -4.94
CA ASN A 114 -18.25 0.86 -5.76
C ASN A 114 -16.79 1.31 -5.56
N PRO A 115 -15.92 0.49 -4.95
CA PRO A 115 -14.52 0.84 -4.72
C PRO A 115 -13.67 0.69 -5.99
N ASP A 116 -14.05 1.40 -7.06
CA ASP A 116 -13.34 1.44 -8.34
C ASP A 116 -12.06 2.31 -8.29
N LYS A 117 -12.00 3.21 -7.31
CA LYS A 117 -10.84 4.02 -6.96
C LYS A 117 -10.58 3.90 -5.47
N LEU A 118 -9.30 3.88 -5.10
CA LEU A 118 -8.86 3.68 -3.72
C LEU A 118 -7.95 4.84 -3.25
N PRO A 119 -7.95 5.17 -1.94
CA PRO A 119 -8.90 4.68 -0.95
C PRO A 119 -10.29 5.31 -1.21
N LEU A 120 -11.33 4.49 -1.09
CA LEU A 120 -12.71 4.95 -0.94
C LEU A 120 -13.07 4.83 0.53
N LEU A 121 -13.46 5.94 1.15
CA LEU A 121 -13.93 5.98 2.52
C LEU A 121 -15.43 6.20 2.57
N VAL A 122 -16.11 5.44 3.42
CA VAL A 122 -17.56 5.49 3.56
C VAL A 122 -17.93 5.51 5.04
N ARG A 123 -18.52 6.60 5.51
CA ARG A 123 -19.22 6.62 6.81
C ARG A 123 -20.49 5.81 6.69
N VAL A 124 -20.72 4.86 7.61
CA VAL A 124 -21.90 3.97 7.58
C VAL A 124 -22.77 4.08 8.82
N ASP A 125 -24.09 3.99 8.70
CA ASP A 125 -24.97 3.93 9.88
C ASP A 125 -24.86 2.57 10.62
N SER A 126 -25.64 2.39 11.70
CA SER A 126 -25.68 1.15 12.48
C SER A 126 -26.17 -0.07 11.68
N GLN A 127 -26.81 0.16 10.52
CA GLN A 127 -27.25 -0.89 9.61
C GLN A 127 -26.24 -1.16 8.50
N GLY A 128 -25.08 -0.47 8.49
CA GLY A 128 -24.06 -0.59 7.45
C GLY A 128 -24.40 0.15 6.16
N ARG A 129 -25.39 1.06 6.16
CA ARG A 129 -25.76 1.85 4.98
C ARG A 129 -24.88 3.09 4.87
N SER A 130 -24.52 3.48 3.65
CA SER A 130 -23.74 4.69 3.39
C SER A 130 -24.45 5.95 3.88
N VAL A 131 -23.74 6.78 4.63
CA VAL A 131 -24.16 8.13 5.06
C VAL A 131 -23.49 9.17 4.18
N VAL A 132 -22.16 9.12 4.12
CA VAL A 132 -21.32 10.01 3.31
C VAL A 132 -20.08 9.23 2.87
N SER A 133 -19.60 9.49 1.66
CA SER A 133 -18.37 8.90 1.15
C SER A 133 -17.45 9.94 0.53
N CYS A 134 -16.18 9.60 0.43
CA CYS A 134 -15.17 10.40 -0.25
C CYS A 134 -14.00 9.53 -0.69
N TYR A 135 -13.24 10.02 -1.68
CA TYR A 135 -11.98 9.43 -2.09
C TYR A 135 -10.80 10.08 -1.36
N GLY A 136 -9.65 9.39 -1.34
CA GLY A 136 -8.43 9.92 -0.73
C GLY A 136 -8.03 11.32 -1.21
N THR A 137 -8.31 11.69 -2.46
CA THR A 137 -8.03 13.05 -2.97
C THR A 137 -8.83 14.13 -2.27
N GLU A 138 -10.05 13.81 -1.82
CA GLU A 138 -10.94 14.75 -1.11
C GLU A 138 -10.58 14.88 0.37
N LEU A 139 -9.92 13.87 0.96
CA LEU A 139 -9.48 13.92 2.36
C LEU A 139 -8.37 14.93 2.59
N GLY A 140 -7.54 15.24 1.59
CA GLY A 140 -6.43 16.16 1.79
C GLY A 140 -5.11 15.48 2.17
N LEU A 141 -4.81 14.31 1.58
CA LEU A 141 -3.68 13.44 1.96
C LEU A 141 -2.28 14.08 1.84
N LEU A 142 -2.14 15.27 1.25
CA LEU A 142 -0.83 15.94 1.20
C LEU A 142 -0.41 16.53 2.54
N THR A 143 -1.35 16.73 3.47
CA THR A 143 -1.08 17.32 4.80
C THR A 143 -1.87 16.60 5.88
N GLU A 144 -1.26 16.39 7.05
CA GLU A 144 -1.95 15.80 8.20
C GLU A 144 -3.11 16.66 8.70
N GLU A 145 -2.96 17.99 8.65
CA GLU A 145 -4.01 18.94 9.08
C GLU A 145 -5.28 18.79 8.23
N ALA A 146 -5.17 18.87 6.90
CA ALA A 146 -6.33 18.69 6.03
C ALA A 146 -6.94 17.29 6.18
N THR A 147 -6.10 16.26 6.26
CA THR A 147 -6.53 14.88 6.48
C THR A 147 -7.32 14.74 7.78
N ALA A 148 -6.81 15.26 8.90
CA ALA A 148 -7.47 15.23 10.19
C ALA A 148 -8.80 15.99 10.17
N ALA A 149 -8.81 17.20 9.60
CA ALA A 149 -10.03 18.02 9.51
C ALA A 149 -11.13 17.31 8.72
N ASN A 150 -10.82 16.80 7.52
CA ASN A 150 -11.78 16.11 6.67
C ASN A 150 -12.18 14.73 7.20
N LEU A 151 -11.26 14.01 7.85
CA LEU A 151 -11.59 12.75 8.52
C LEU A 151 -12.57 12.98 9.68
N ALA A 152 -12.36 14.03 10.48
CA ALA A 152 -13.29 14.38 11.56
C ALA A 152 -14.69 14.72 11.01
N ARG A 153 -14.77 15.44 9.89
CA ARG A 153 -16.04 15.71 9.18
C ARG A 153 -16.71 14.40 8.76
N LEU A 154 -15.96 13.50 8.15
CA LEU A 154 -16.46 12.20 7.71
C LEU A 154 -17.04 11.39 8.87
N PHE A 155 -16.37 11.35 10.03
CA PHE A 155 -16.88 10.69 11.24
C PHE A 155 -18.18 11.31 11.77
N ARG A 156 -18.37 12.62 11.62
CA ARG A 156 -19.62 13.33 11.94
C ARG A 156 -20.73 13.13 10.89
N GLY A 157 -20.45 12.45 9.79
CA GLY A 157 -21.42 12.29 8.69
C GLY A 157 -21.49 13.51 7.77
N GLU A 158 -20.47 14.37 7.80
CA GLU A 158 -20.36 15.56 6.96
C GLU A 158 -19.48 15.26 5.74
N ALA A 159 -19.81 15.85 4.59
CA ALA A 159 -18.94 15.81 3.41
C ALA A 159 -17.60 16.52 3.69
N PRO A 160 -16.47 15.99 3.17
CA PRO A 160 -15.19 16.71 3.20
C PRO A 160 -15.30 18.09 2.56
N THR A 161 -14.44 18.99 3.02
CA THR A 161 -14.22 20.29 2.39
C THR A 161 -12.94 20.27 1.57
N THR A 162 -12.86 21.15 0.57
CA THR A 162 -11.64 21.34 -0.21
C THR A 162 -10.45 21.68 0.72
N PRO A 163 -9.36 20.90 0.68
CA PRO A 163 -8.16 21.19 1.47
C PRO A 163 -7.60 22.59 1.19
N GLY A 164 -7.12 23.29 2.22
CA GLY A 164 -6.60 24.66 2.08
C GLY A 164 -5.42 24.77 1.10
N TYR A 165 -4.57 23.74 1.00
CA TYR A 165 -3.46 23.72 0.06
C TYR A 165 -3.91 23.71 -1.42
N MET A 166 -5.19 23.41 -1.70
CA MET A 166 -5.74 23.47 -3.07
C MET A 166 -6.24 24.87 -3.45
N ALA A 167 -6.12 25.86 -2.56
CA ALA A 167 -6.54 27.23 -2.86
C ALA A 167 -5.74 27.87 -4.01
N THR A 168 -4.47 27.48 -4.17
CA THR A 168 -3.60 27.95 -5.27
C THR A 168 -2.68 26.83 -5.76
N PRO A 169 -2.26 26.85 -7.05
CA PRO A 169 -1.29 25.88 -7.57
C PRO A 169 0.06 25.89 -6.84
N GLU A 170 0.45 27.04 -6.27
CA GLU A 170 1.71 27.20 -5.53
C GLU A 170 1.68 26.40 -4.22
N LEU A 171 0.60 26.53 -3.45
CA LEU A 171 0.38 25.79 -2.20
C LEU A 171 0.26 24.28 -2.46
N GLU A 172 -0.40 23.89 -3.54
CA GLU A 172 -0.53 22.47 -3.89
C GLU A 172 0.84 21.86 -4.23
N ARG A 173 1.66 22.58 -5.02
CA ARG A 173 3.03 22.14 -5.34
C ARG A 173 3.91 22.08 -4.11
N GLU A 174 3.76 23.00 -3.16
CA GLU A 174 4.48 22.99 -1.89
C GLU A 174 4.10 21.78 -1.05
N ALA A 175 2.80 21.55 -0.80
CA ALA A 175 2.30 20.40 -0.08
C ALA A 175 2.74 19.07 -0.73
N MET A 176 2.74 19.00 -2.07
CA MET A 176 3.23 17.84 -2.81
C MET A 176 4.73 17.60 -2.60
N ARG A 177 5.55 18.66 -2.56
CA ARG A 177 7.00 18.55 -2.30
C ARG A 177 7.26 18.05 -0.89
N GLU A 178 6.59 18.61 0.11
CA GLU A 178 6.72 18.19 1.51
C GLU A 178 6.24 16.76 1.72
N PHE A 179 5.08 16.41 1.17
CA PHE A 179 4.57 15.04 1.17
C PHE A 179 5.57 14.07 0.57
N SER A 180 6.14 14.40 -0.60
CA SER A 180 7.17 13.59 -1.25
C SER A 180 8.47 13.51 -0.46
N ALA A 181 8.81 14.54 0.31
CA ALA A 181 9.97 14.52 1.20
C ALA A 181 9.74 13.59 2.39
N ARG A 182 8.54 13.63 3.01
CA ARG A 182 8.16 12.72 4.10
C ARG A 182 8.11 11.26 3.67
N GLU A 183 7.44 10.96 2.55
CA GLU A 183 7.39 9.58 2.02
C GLU A 183 8.79 9.04 1.69
N ARG A 184 9.70 9.89 1.22
CA ARG A 184 11.12 9.50 1.02
C ARG A 184 11.84 9.25 2.34
N ALA A 185 11.62 10.10 3.36
CA ALA A 185 12.20 9.90 4.68
C ALA A 185 11.69 8.58 5.32
N ASP A 186 10.40 8.28 5.16
CA ASP A 186 9.78 7.05 5.67
C ASP A 186 10.21 5.79 4.94
N ALA A 187 10.43 5.87 3.63
CA ALA A 187 10.94 4.76 2.83
C ALA A 187 12.40 4.41 3.18
N GLY A 188 13.13 5.32 3.84
CA GLY A 188 14.56 5.20 4.13
C GLY A 188 15.45 5.40 2.90
N GLU A 189 16.75 5.58 3.13
CA GLU A 189 17.78 5.54 2.08
C GLU A 189 18.05 4.08 1.68
N GLY A 190 17.05 3.42 1.10
CA GLY A 190 17.24 2.12 0.47
C GLY A 190 18.03 2.25 -0.82
N PRO A 191 18.92 1.30 -1.17
CA PRO A 191 19.52 1.28 -2.49
C PRO A 191 18.41 1.21 -3.56
N PRO A 192 18.64 1.75 -4.77
CA PRO A 192 17.63 1.77 -5.84
C PRO A 192 17.14 0.37 -6.24
N ALA A 193 17.86 -0.69 -5.86
CA ALA A 193 17.46 -2.07 -5.97
C ALA A 193 18.08 -2.89 -4.84
N ALA A 194 17.31 -3.80 -4.23
CA ALA A 194 17.78 -4.81 -3.30
C ALA A 194 17.31 -6.19 -3.76
N ALA A 195 18.22 -7.17 -3.83
CA ALA A 195 17.94 -8.52 -4.28
C ALA A 195 18.22 -9.53 -3.17
N SER A 196 17.32 -10.50 -2.97
CA SER A 196 17.59 -11.70 -2.17
C SER A 196 17.36 -12.96 -2.99
N VAL A 197 18.13 -14.01 -2.69
CA VAL A 197 18.08 -15.31 -3.38
C VAL A 197 17.99 -16.46 -2.39
N GLU A 198 17.11 -17.42 -2.70
CA GLU A 198 16.94 -18.66 -1.94
C GLU A 198 17.84 -19.81 -2.50
N PRO A 199 18.32 -20.76 -1.66
CA PRO A 199 19.16 -21.89 -2.11
C PRO A 199 18.41 -22.93 -2.97
N GLY A 200 19.09 -23.54 -3.96
CA GLY A 200 18.57 -24.69 -4.74
C GLY A 200 18.27 -24.44 -6.23
N GLY A 201 18.58 -23.25 -6.71
CA GLY A 201 18.14 -22.70 -7.99
C GLY A 201 17.58 -21.34 -7.69
N ALA A 202 18.02 -20.31 -8.38
CA ALA A 202 17.76 -18.97 -7.89
C ALA A 202 16.41 -18.46 -8.35
N THR A 203 15.40 -18.74 -7.54
CA THR A 203 14.22 -17.87 -7.53
C THR A 203 14.66 -16.53 -6.96
N LEU A 204 14.78 -15.54 -7.83
CA LEU A 204 15.10 -14.17 -7.47
C LEU A 204 13.88 -13.53 -6.81
N ARG A 205 14.13 -12.90 -5.66
CA ARG A 205 13.23 -11.90 -5.08
C ARG A 205 13.93 -10.54 -5.14
N LEU A 206 13.53 -9.70 -6.08
CA LEU A 206 14.12 -8.38 -6.29
C LEU A 206 13.14 -7.29 -5.93
N MET A 207 13.50 -6.41 -5.01
CA MET A 207 12.79 -5.16 -4.76
C MET A 207 13.47 -4.03 -5.54
N LEU A 208 12.76 -3.47 -6.49
CA LEU A 208 13.17 -2.32 -7.28
C LEU A 208 12.57 -1.07 -6.68
N HIS A 209 13.38 -0.07 -6.35
CA HIS A 209 12.94 1.19 -5.77
C HIS A 209 13.29 2.34 -6.71
N ASN A 210 12.27 3.03 -7.22
CA ASN A 210 12.51 4.27 -7.95
C ASN A 210 12.59 5.42 -6.95
N ALA A 211 13.79 5.96 -6.78
CA ALA A 211 14.03 7.08 -5.86
C ALA A 211 13.64 8.45 -6.45
N ASP A 212 13.26 8.51 -7.72
CA ASP A 212 12.85 9.75 -8.39
C ASP A 212 11.39 9.74 -8.84
N ALA A 213 10.85 10.93 -9.07
CA ALA A 213 9.46 11.09 -9.49
C ALA A 213 9.23 10.70 -10.98
N ARG A 214 10.29 10.44 -11.76
CA ARG A 214 10.18 10.16 -13.20
C ARG A 214 9.75 8.72 -13.42
N ARG A 215 9.48 8.39 -14.68
CA ARG A 215 9.23 7.02 -15.13
C ARG A 215 10.57 6.40 -15.53
N ARG A 216 10.89 5.25 -14.97
CA ARG A 216 12.15 4.52 -15.21
C ARG A 216 11.87 3.08 -15.57
N TRP A 217 12.70 2.53 -16.43
CA TRP A 217 12.75 1.09 -16.67
C TRP A 217 13.92 0.51 -15.89
N PHE A 218 13.64 -0.52 -15.11
CA PHE A 218 14.65 -1.33 -14.44
C PHE A 218 14.92 -2.56 -15.29
N VAL A 219 16.10 -2.60 -15.89
CA VAL A 219 16.57 -3.67 -16.75
C VAL A 219 17.36 -4.65 -15.90
N VAL A 220 16.79 -5.85 -15.75
CA VAL A 220 17.30 -6.93 -14.92
C VAL A 220 17.78 -8.06 -15.83
N PRO A 221 19.08 -8.35 -15.89
CA PRO A 221 19.59 -9.43 -16.73
C PRO A 221 19.02 -10.78 -16.26
N LEU A 222 18.72 -11.65 -17.22
CA LEU A 222 18.22 -13.01 -16.97
C LEU A 222 19.34 -14.05 -16.94
N LEU A 223 20.59 -13.63 -17.14
CA LEU A 223 21.78 -14.46 -17.00
C LEU A 223 22.65 -13.93 -15.84
N PRO A 224 23.08 -14.78 -14.90
CA PRO A 224 24.00 -14.39 -13.85
C PRO A 224 25.28 -13.73 -14.37
N GLY A 225 25.65 -12.57 -13.81
CA GLY A 225 26.86 -11.83 -14.16
C GLY A 225 26.83 -11.14 -15.53
N ASP A 226 25.74 -11.29 -16.30
CA ASP A 226 25.59 -10.65 -17.59
C ASP A 226 25.35 -9.13 -17.44
N ARG A 227 25.85 -8.36 -18.40
CA ARG A 227 25.68 -6.91 -18.47
C ARG A 227 24.96 -6.58 -19.76
N VAL A 228 23.70 -6.17 -19.65
CA VAL A 228 22.89 -5.81 -20.82
C VAL A 228 23.49 -4.57 -21.50
N PRO A 229 23.94 -4.65 -22.76
CA PRO A 229 24.50 -3.51 -23.49
C PRO A 229 23.43 -2.46 -23.80
N ASP A 230 23.83 -1.28 -24.29
CA ASP A 230 22.89 -0.20 -24.66
C ASP A 230 21.98 -0.57 -25.83
N ALA A 231 22.45 -1.46 -26.71
CA ALA A 231 21.70 -1.94 -27.87
C ALA A 231 21.81 -3.48 -27.99
N PRO A 232 21.10 -4.24 -27.14
CA PRO A 232 21.15 -5.71 -27.17
C PRO A 232 20.48 -6.27 -28.42
N VAL A 233 20.99 -7.39 -28.93
CA VAL A 233 20.39 -8.07 -30.08
C VAL A 233 19.22 -8.93 -29.59
N ALA A 234 18.00 -8.45 -29.83
CA ALA A 234 16.81 -9.16 -29.41
C ALA A 234 16.28 -10.08 -30.52
N ILE A 235 15.92 -11.30 -30.12
CA ILE A 235 15.22 -12.29 -30.97
C ILE A 235 13.73 -12.31 -30.64
N THR A 236 13.40 -12.08 -29.37
CA THR A 236 12.02 -12.04 -28.89
C THR A 236 11.80 -10.85 -27.96
N VAL A 237 10.63 -10.25 -28.07
CA VAL A 237 10.13 -9.25 -27.10
C VAL A 237 8.72 -9.67 -26.73
N THR A 238 8.54 -10.07 -25.48
CA THR A 238 7.25 -10.51 -24.93
C THR A 238 6.76 -9.49 -23.92
N GLU A 239 5.60 -8.89 -24.18
CA GLU A 239 4.92 -8.06 -23.20
C GLU A 239 4.10 -8.98 -22.28
N MET A 240 4.38 -8.89 -20.99
CA MET A 240 3.72 -9.67 -19.95
C MET A 240 2.74 -8.77 -19.22
N LYS A 241 1.47 -9.16 -19.17
CA LYS A 241 0.47 -8.46 -18.35
C LYS A 241 0.52 -9.01 -16.94
N PHE A 242 0.43 -8.11 -15.95
CA PHE A 242 0.07 -8.56 -14.63
C PHE A 242 -1.37 -9.07 -14.67
N ASP A 243 -1.62 -10.18 -13.99
CA ASP A 243 -2.99 -10.52 -13.66
C ASP A 243 -3.49 -9.42 -12.72
N GLU A 244 -4.80 -9.15 -12.72
CA GLU A 244 -5.47 -8.15 -11.87
C GLU A 244 -5.64 -6.73 -12.45
N HIS A 245 -6.56 -5.97 -11.83
CA HIS A 245 -7.11 -4.66 -12.22
C HIS A 245 -6.08 -3.54 -12.52
N VAL A 246 -4.81 -3.82 -12.30
CA VAL A 246 -3.70 -2.96 -12.66
C VAL A 246 -3.32 -3.29 -14.10
N ARG A 247 -3.63 -2.39 -15.06
CA ARG A 247 -3.21 -2.50 -16.48
C ARG A 247 -1.70 -2.25 -16.62
N ALA A 248 -0.96 -3.06 -15.91
CA ALA A 248 0.46 -3.06 -15.73
C ALA A 248 1.06 -4.06 -16.71
N THR A 249 2.15 -3.68 -17.37
CA THR A 249 2.93 -4.61 -18.18
C THR A 249 4.40 -4.53 -17.83
N TRP A 250 5.10 -5.63 -18.00
CA TRP A 250 6.57 -5.69 -18.00
C TRP A 250 7.01 -6.39 -19.27
N VAL A 251 8.27 -6.22 -19.66
CA VAL A 251 8.77 -6.73 -20.93
C VAL A 251 9.84 -7.77 -20.66
N ARG A 252 9.73 -8.93 -21.30
CA ARG A 252 10.81 -9.92 -21.38
C ARG A 252 11.46 -9.81 -22.76
N VAL A 253 12.77 -9.64 -22.79
CA VAL A 253 13.56 -9.61 -24.02
C VAL A 253 14.44 -10.85 -24.05
N GLY A 254 14.31 -11.66 -25.09
CA GLY A 254 15.20 -12.78 -25.37
C GLY A 254 16.21 -12.40 -26.45
N GLY A 255 17.40 -12.99 -26.43
CA GLY A 255 18.50 -12.61 -27.31
C GLY A 255 19.84 -13.13 -26.83
N ASP A 256 20.90 -12.46 -27.25
CA ASP A 256 22.27 -12.67 -26.76
C ASP A 256 22.43 -12.29 -25.28
N HIS A 257 21.78 -11.20 -24.87
CA HIS A 257 21.69 -10.70 -23.51
C HIS A 257 20.23 -10.66 -23.07
N PRO A 258 19.62 -11.78 -22.64
CA PRO A 258 18.22 -11.79 -22.26
C PRO A 258 18.00 -11.00 -20.96
N PHE A 259 16.92 -10.24 -20.88
CA PHE A 259 16.60 -9.42 -19.70
C PHE A 259 15.10 -9.24 -19.50
N MET A 260 14.73 -8.77 -18.31
CA MET A 260 13.42 -8.21 -18.03
C MET A 260 13.53 -6.70 -17.90
N ALA A 261 12.58 -5.96 -18.46
CA ALA A 261 12.44 -4.54 -18.23
C ALA A 261 11.14 -4.28 -17.45
N VAL A 262 11.31 -3.72 -16.26
CA VAL A 262 10.23 -3.46 -15.32
C VAL A 262 10.00 -1.95 -15.23
N PRO A 263 8.83 -1.45 -15.66
CA PRO A 263 8.55 -0.03 -15.58
C PRO A 263 8.17 0.37 -14.15
N VAL A 264 8.93 1.25 -13.51
CA VAL A 264 8.56 1.81 -12.19
C VAL A 264 8.43 3.32 -12.33
N ALA A 265 7.42 3.92 -11.69
CA ALA A 265 7.06 5.31 -11.93
C ALA A 265 6.72 6.07 -10.66
N GLY A 266 7.24 7.30 -10.54
CA GLY A 266 7.20 8.04 -9.28
C GLY A 266 8.09 7.39 -8.22
N ASN A 267 7.94 7.80 -6.97
CA ASN A 267 8.63 7.20 -5.82
C ASN A 267 8.05 5.81 -5.45
N GLY A 268 7.85 4.95 -6.45
CA GLY A 268 7.25 3.63 -6.31
C GLY A 268 8.30 2.52 -6.18
N SER A 269 7.83 1.32 -5.87
CA SER A 269 8.65 0.12 -5.88
C SER A 269 7.97 -1.02 -6.64
N ALA A 270 8.74 -2.02 -7.08
CA ALA A 270 8.23 -3.25 -7.69
C ALA A 270 8.96 -4.46 -7.10
N GLU A 271 8.23 -5.53 -6.77
CA GLU A 271 8.79 -6.73 -6.14
C GLU A 271 8.79 -7.92 -7.12
N LEU A 272 9.90 -8.15 -7.80
CA LEU A 272 10.03 -9.32 -8.67
C LEU A 272 10.28 -10.56 -7.80
N GLY A 273 9.22 -11.18 -7.31
CA GLY A 273 9.27 -12.50 -6.68
C GLY A 273 8.99 -13.61 -7.71
N GLY A 274 9.60 -14.78 -7.54
CA GLY A 274 9.30 -15.96 -8.36
C GLY A 274 10.06 -16.03 -9.69
N VAL A 275 11.02 -15.12 -9.93
CA VAL A 275 11.75 -15.11 -11.20
C VAL A 275 12.88 -16.13 -11.14
N TRP A 276 12.77 -17.20 -11.91
CA TRP A 276 13.83 -18.19 -12.01
C TRP A 276 14.98 -17.69 -12.91
N LEU A 277 16.19 -17.68 -12.37
CA LEU A 277 17.42 -17.42 -13.13
C LEU A 277 18.22 -18.72 -13.28
N PRO A 278 18.64 -19.10 -14.51
CA PRO A 278 19.50 -20.25 -14.72
C PRO A 278 20.88 -20.03 -14.09
N GLY A 279 21.44 -21.05 -13.41
CA GLY A 279 22.81 -21.04 -12.89
C GLY A 279 22.95 -20.77 -11.38
N ARG A 280 24.20 -20.68 -10.91
CA ARG A 280 24.53 -20.47 -9.50
C ARG A 280 24.64 -18.97 -9.20
N LEU A 281 23.69 -18.42 -8.44
CA LEU A 281 23.69 -16.99 -8.02
C LEU A 281 24.40 -16.71 -6.70
N ALA A 282 24.81 -17.74 -5.95
CA ALA A 282 25.44 -17.52 -4.64
C ALA A 282 26.72 -16.67 -4.79
N GLY A 283 26.70 -15.44 -4.25
CA GLY A 283 27.79 -14.47 -4.34
C GLY A 283 27.89 -13.72 -5.67
N ALA A 284 26.95 -13.91 -6.59
CA ALA A 284 26.91 -13.16 -7.85
C ALA A 284 26.36 -11.74 -7.60
N THR A 285 26.90 -10.74 -8.31
CA THR A 285 26.25 -9.42 -8.41
C THR A 285 25.28 -9.43 -9.58
N LEU A 286 24.11 -8.80 -9.39
CA LEU A 286 23.13 -8.62 -10.45
C LEU A 286 23.14 -7.14 -10.87
N PRO A 287 23.73 -6.78 -12.01
CA PRO A 287 23.78 -5.39 -12.44
C PRO A 287 22.40 -4.99 -12.97
N VAL A 288 21.66 -4.19 -12.18
CA VAL A 288 20.37 -3.64 -12.58
C VAL A 288 20.62 -2.30 -13.25
N ARG A 289 20.22 -2.14 -14.51
CA ARG A 289 20.32 -0.85 -15.18
C ARG A 289 19.01 -0.08 -15.02
N VAL A 290 19.10 1.19 -14.62
CA VAL A 290 17.95 2.10 -14.58
C VAL A 290 18.01 2.97 -15.81
N VAL A 291 17.03 2.87 -16.71
CA VAL A 291 17.02 3.59 -17.99
C VAL A 291 15.76 4.43 -18.17
N ASP A 292 15.84 5.47 -18.99
CA ASP A 292 14.74 6.44 -19.15
C ASP A 292 13.71 5.92 -20.15
N ARG A 293 14.20 5.26 -21.20
CA ARG A 293 13.36 4.73 -22.29
C ARG A 293 13.87 3.37 -22.74
N LEU A 294 12.92 2.51 -23.06
CA LEU A 294 13.12 1.25 -23.77
C LEU A 294 12.54 1.44 -25.17
N VAL A 295 13.36 1.29 -26.20
CA VAL A 295 12.95 1.43 -27.60
C VAL A 295 13.03 0.07 -28.27
N VAL A 296 11.96 -0.34 -28.97
CA VAL A 296 11.89 -1.60 -29.74
C VAL A 296 11.48 -1.25 -31.17
N ASP A 297 12.30 -1.65 -32.14
CA ASP A 297 12.15 -1.35 -33.57
C ASP A 297 11.97 0.15 -33.86
N GLY A 298 12.81 0.97 -33.20
CA GLY A 298 12.77 2.42 -33.29
C GLY A 298 11.58 3.09 -32.59
N GLN A 299 10.65 2.32 -32.02
CA GLN A 299 9.49 2.84 -31.30
C GLN A 299 9.70 2.78 -29.78
N PRO A 300 9.52 3.89 -29.05
CA PRO A 300 9.57 3.85 -27.60
C PRO A 300 8.41 3.00 -27.07
N LEU A 301 8.70 2.05 -26.18
CA LEU A 301 7.66 1.34 -25.46
C LEU A 301 7.04 2.26 -24.41
N GLU A 302 5.73 2.44 -24.51
CA GLU A 302 4.97 3.26 -23.58
C GLU A 302 4.75 2.55 -22.25
N PHE A 303 4.82 3.32 -21.17
CA PHE A 303 4.30 2.88 -19.88
C PHE A 303 2.78 2.84 -19.98
N GLN A 304 2.18 1.67 -20.24
CA GLN A 304 0.73 1.56 -20.43
C GLN A 304 -0.06 2.11 -19.24
N LYS A 305 0.43 1.90 -18.01
CA LYS A 305 0.03 2.65 -16.80
C LYS A 305 1.20 2.73 -15.83
N LYS A 306 1.13 3.72 -14.92
CA LYS A 306 1.98 3.78 -13.72
C LYS A 306 1.87 2.42 -13.02
N LEU A 307 2.96 1.66 -12.91
CA LEU A 307 3.06 0.57 -11.92
C LEU A 307 3.27 1.29 -10.61
N PRO A 308 2.23 1.49 -9.80
CA PRO A 308 2.42 2.49 -8.79
C PRO A 308 3.08 1.87 -7.54
N TYR A 309 3.22 0.52 -7.45
CA TYR A 309 3.35 -0.17 -6.16
C TYR A 309 4.01 -1.55 -6.25
N ALA A 310 4.40 -2.11 -5.10
CA ALA A 310 5.07 -3.42 -4.92
C ALA A 310 4.31 -4.58 -5.57
N LEU A 311 4.50 -4.77 -6.86
CA LEU A 311 3.89 -5.84 -7.64
C LEU A 311 4.71 -7.10 -7.48
N ARG A 312 4.10 -8.17 -6.97
CA ARG A 312 4.71 -9.51 -6.95
C ARG A 312 4.59 -10.15 -8.33
N ILE A 313 5.69 -10.22 -9.09
CA ILE A 313 5.70 -10.85 -10.43
C ILE A 313 5.20 -12.30 -10.41
N ALA A 314 5.39 -13.04 -9.32
CA ALA A 314 4.83 -14.39 -9.16
C ALA A 314 3.29 -14.44 -9.34
N ARG A 315 2.58 -13.32 -9.17
CA ARG A 315 1.13 -13.19 -9.41
C ARG A 315 0.78 -12.65 -10.80
N ALA A 316 1.75 -12.19 -11.58
CA ALA A 316 1.53 -11.92 -12.99
C ALA A 316 1.25 -13.28 -13.66
N GLY A 317 0.02 -13.48 -14.09
CA GLY A 317 -0.35 -14.66 -14.85
C GLY A 317 0.65 -14.84 -15.99
N SER A 318 1.02 -16.08 -16.29
CA SER A 318 1.94 -16.45 -17.37
C SER A 318 1.36 -16.20 -18.77
N HIS A 319 0.46 -15.23 -18.90
CA HIS A 319 -0.25 -14.90 -20.12
C HIS A 319 0.52 -13.80 -20.87
N PRO A 320 1.24 -14.13 -21.95
CA PRO A 320 1.82 -13.12 -22.82
C PRO A 320 0.67 -12.26 -23.37
N ALA A 321 0.78 -10.96 -23.18
CA ALA A 321 -0.15 -9.99 -23.75
C ALA A 321 0.09 -9.82 -25.25
N SER A 322 1.37 -9.83 -25.63
CA SER A 322 1.84 -9.84 -27.01
C SER A 322 3.24 -10.45 -27.07
N GLU A 323 3.60 -11.01 -28.22
CA GLU A 323 4.95 -11.52 -28.49
C GLU A 323 5.38 -11.07 -29.89
N ARG A 324 6.58 -10.52 -30.00
CA ARG A 324 7.26 -10.22 -31.28
C ARG A 324 8.46 -11.15 -31.44
N ARG A 325 8.69 -11.65 -32.66
CA ARG A 325 9.81 -12.54 -33.01
C ARG A 325 10.52 -12.05 -34.26
N GLY A 326 11.84 -12.25 -34.32
CA GLY A 326 12.70 -11.89 -35.46
C GLY A 326 13.93 -11.11 -35.00
N PRO A 327 14.78 -10.63 -35.90
CA PRO A 327 15.80 -9.66 -35.55
C PRO A 327 15.12 -8.35 -35.14
N LEU A 328 15.08 -8.07 -33.84
CA LEU A 328 14.44 -6.89 -33.26
C LEU A 328 15.52 -5.90 -32.80
N SER A 329 15.36 -4.62 -33.14
CA SER A 329 16.27 -3.58 -32.68
C SER A 329 15.82 -3.11 -31.30
N VAL A 330 16.61 -3.37 -30.26
CA VAL A 330 16.32 -2.86 -28.91
C VAL A 330 17.36 -1.83 -28.51
N ALA A 331 16.92 -0.71 -27.93
CA ALA A 331 17.82 0.31 -27.37
C ALA A 331 17.38 0.74 -25.97
N LEU A 332 18.35 0.80 -25.07
CA LEU A 332 18.25 1.27 -23.69
C LEU A 332 18.77 2.71 -23.64
N VAL A 333 17.88 3.70 -23.54
CA VAL A 333 18.24 5.11 -23.72
C VAL A 333 18.21 5.86 -22.40
N GLY A 334 19.36 6.48 -22.07
CA GLY A 334 19.59 7.17 -20.80
C GLY A 334 19.72 6.17 -19.65
N GLY A 335 20.49 6.49 -18.62
CA GLY A 335 20.50 5.66 -17.42
C GLY A 335 21.82 5.59 -16.66
N GLN A 336 21.75 4.90 -15.53
CA GLN A 336 22.88 4.55 -14.68
C GLN A 336 22.82 3.07 -14.33
N ALA A 337 23.98 2.43 -14.24
CA ALA A 337 24.08 1.09 -13.70
C ALA A 337 23.99 1.18 -12.17
N VAL A 338 23.14 0.35 -11.57
CA VAL A 338 23.04 0.16 -10.13
C VAL A 338 23.40 -1.29 -9.84
N GLU A 339 24.39 -1.51 -9.00
CA GLU A 339 24.72 -2.87 -8.58
C GLU A 339 23.76 -3.31 -7.48
N ALA A 340 22.97 -4.35 -7.75
CA ALA A 340 22.21 -5.04 -6.73
C ALA A 340 23.07 -6.20 -6.23
N SER A 341 23.55 -6.09 -4.98
CA SER A 341 24.19 -7.21 -4.30
C SER A 341 23.13 -8.27 -4.01
N VAL A 342 23.39 -9.49 -4.46
CA VAL A 342 22.54 -10.64 -4.14
C VAL A 342 23.11 -11.29 -2.90
N SER A 343 22.47 -11.11 -1.75
CA SER A 343 22.77 -11.95 -0.59
C SER A 343 21.96 -13.25 -0.69
N ALA A 344 22.61 -14.37 -0.40
CA ALA A 344 21.88 -15.59 -0.09
C ALA A 344 21.07 -15.32 1.19
N ALA A 345 19.78 -15.61 1.17
CA ALA A 345 19.00 -15.67 2.40
C ALA A 345 19.66 -16.72 3.33
N PRO A 346 19.83 -16.42 4.62
CA PRO A 346 20.44 -17.33 5.58
C PRO A 346 19.68 -18.66 5.73
#